data_AF-A0A1S6XQ38-F1
#
_entry.id   AF-A0A1S6XQ38-F1
#
_cell.length_a   1.000
_cell.length_b   1.000
_cell.length_c   1.000
_cell.angle_alpha   90.00
_cell.angle_beta   90.00
_cell.angle_gamma   90.00
#
_symmetry.space_group_name_H-M   'P 1'
#
loop_
_entity.id
_entity.type
_entity.pdbx_description
1 polymer ?
#
loop_
_entity_poly.entity_id
_entity_poly.type
_entity_poly.pdbx_seq_one_letter_code
_entity_poly.pdbx_strand_id
1 'polypeptide(L)'
;MGSYGLGAFFYCNFLLGVGFFGVFYPQSYFHQASLISFLVLAIIGIAALFLIGMGVLRYDIGSLHKSLDFSVFDEIDDAIVISDLSGFVYYSNQNYQKIFTYKPEASCYAVIADLPGASALLYRLKVAAFNNLSAQETLKIDRSIFIHSIQKNIVWYNISVQPILQWKKKFLFWRIADISHLEECRETFCLNLQEAINHLDQAPVGFLSVNAQGVIIYANAVFAEWFSIDLANFTVGQYSFDQFLMLLELIVYGVIFVYKVTNITIQIVLHLTRFLCF
;
A
#
# COMPACT_ATOMS: atom_id res chain seq x y z
N MET A 1 4.50 -0.43 -39.48
CA MET A 1 3.47 -0.52 -40.53
C MET A 1 2.47 -1.57 -40.09
N GLY A 2 1.45 -1.13 -39.34
CA GLY A 2 0.64 -2.01 -38.49
C GLY A 2 -0.59 -2.59 -39.20
N SER A 3 -0.98 -3.78 -38.76
CA SER A 3 -2.09 -4.64 -39.20
C SER A 3 -3.43 -3.94 -39.55
N TYR A 4 -3.68 -2.74 -39.02
CA TYR A 4 -4.82 -1.88 -39.37
C TYR A 4 -4.89 -1.53 -40.87
N GLY A 5 -3.74 -1.38 -41.52
CA GLY A 5 -3.65 -1.13 -42.94
C GLY A 5 -4.12 -2.32 -43.77
N LEU A 6 -3.80 -3.56 -43.37
CA LEU A 6 -4.21 -4.76 -44.11
C LEU A 6 -5.71 -5.00 -44.03
N GLY A 7 -6.33 -4.85 -42.85
CA GLY A 7 -7.78 -5.05 -42.70
C GLY A 7 -8.61 -4.04 -43.50
N ALA A 8 -8.27 -2.76 -43.41
CA ALA A 8 -8.92 -1.71 -44.20
C ALA A 8 -8.62 -1.85 -45.71
N PHE A 9 -7.43 -2.31 -46.07
CA PHE A 9 -7.04 -2.58 -47.45
C PHE A 9 -7.80 -3.77 -48.03
N PHE A 10 -7.97 -4.88 -47.30
CA PHE A 10 -8.80 -6.01 -47.73
C PHE A 10 -10.27 -5.62 -47.87
N TYR A 11 -10.80 -4.83 -46.94
CA TYR A 11 -12.18 -4.36 -46.99
C TYR A 11 -12.42 -3.41 -48.19
N CYS A 12 -11.50 -2.47 -48.42
CA CYS A 12 -11.56 -1.58 -49.60
C CYS A 12 -11.39 -2.34 -50.91
N ASN A 13 -10.47 -3.31 -50.99
CA ASN A 13 -10.28 -4.11 -52.20
C ASN A 13 -11.47 -5.03 -52.47
N PHE A 14 -12.11 -5.58 -51.43
CA PHE A 14 -13.32 -6.37 -51.57
C PHE A 14 -14.49 -5.52 -52.08
N LEU A 15 -14.72 -4.34 -51.50
CA LEU A 15 -15.75 -3.40 -51.98
C LEU A 15 -15.50 -2.92 -53.41
N LEU A 16 -14.24 -2.60 -53.75
CA LEU A 16 -13.84 -2.23 -55.11
C LEU A 16 -14.02 -3.39 -56.10
N GLY A 17 -13.69 -4.62 -55.70
CA GLY A 17 -13.87 -5.81 -56.53
C GLY A 17 -15.34 -6.13 -56.82
N VAL A 18 -16.21 -6.01 -55.81
CA VAL A 18 -17.66 -6.19 -55.96
C VAL A 18 -18.26 -5.09 -56.84
N GLY A 19 -17.82 -3.83 -56.66
CA GLY A 19 -18.23 -2.71 -57.50
C GLY A 19 -17.78 -2.87 -58.95
N PHE A 20 -16.54 -3.31 -59.18
CA PHE A 20 -15.98 -3.52 -60.51
C PHE A 20 -16.71 -4.66 -61.26
N PHE A 21 -16.94 -5.80 -60.61
CA PHE A 21 -17.67 -6.91 -61.23
C PHE A 21 -19.14 -6.57 -61.53
N GLY A 22 -19.77 -5.70 -60.73
CA GLY A 22 -21.15 -5.25 -60.96
C GLY A 22 -21.33 -4.35 -62.20
N VAL A 23 -20.27 -3.69 -62.67
CA VAL A 23 -20.30 -2.86 -63.89
C VAL A 23 -20.16 -3.71 -65.17
N PHE A 24 -19.48 -4.87 -65.10
CA PHE A 24 -19.18 -5.70 -66.27
C PHE A 24 -20.22 -6.79 -66.58
N TYR A 25 -21.12 -7.15 -65.65
CA TYR A 25 -22.11 -8.22 -65.84
C TYR A 25 -23.56 -7.74 -65.61
N PRO A 26 -24.31 -7.37 -66.67
CA PRO A 26 -25.71 -6.98 -66.54
C PRO A 26 -26.60 -8.23 -66.67
N GLN A 27 -26.91 -8.90 -65.57
CA GLN A 27 -28.06 -9.82 -65.48
C GLN A 27 -28.45 -10.10 -64.01
N SER A 28 -29.75 -10.32 -63.79
CA SER A 28 -30.51 -10.38 -62.53
C SER A 28 -29.90 -11.14 -61.33
N TYR A 29 -28.95 -12.04 -61.57
CA TYR A 29 -28.28 -12.82 -60.53
C TYR A 29 -27.25 -12.03 -59.72
N PHE A 30 -26.67 -10.96 -60.28
CA PHE A 30 -25.62 -10.19 -59.60
C PHE A 30 -26.16 -9.36 -58.43
N HIS A 31 -27.37 -8.81 -58.57
CA HIS A 31 -28.02 -8.03 -57.51
C HIS A 31 -28.35 -8.91 -56.29
N GLN A 32 -28.85 -10.13 -56.52
CA GLN A 32 -29.14 -11.10 -55.45
C GLN A 32 -27.87 -11.54 -54.72
N ALA A 33 -26.78 -11.81 -55.45
CA ALA A 33 -25.50 -12.18 -54.85
C ALA A 33 -24.90 -11.04 -54.00
N SER A 34 -24.99 -9.79 -54.45
CA SER A 34 -24.48 -8.64 -53.68
C SER A 34 -25.25 -8.43 -52.37
N LEU A 35 -26.59 -8.54 -52.41
CA LEU A 35 -27.43 -8.39 -51.22
C LEU A 35 -27.14 -9.47 -50.18
N ILE A 36 -26.94 -10.71 -50.61
CA ILE A 36 -26.57 -11.81 -49.71
C ILE A 36 -25.21 -11.54 -49.07
N SER A 37 -24.22 -11.05 -49.84
CA SER A 37 -22.90 -10.71 -49.30
C SER A 37 -22.97 -9.59 -48.26
N PHE A 38 -23.74 -8.52 -48.52
CA PHE A 38 -23.94 -7.44 -47.55
C PHE A 38 -24.64 -7.90 -46.28
N LEU A 39 -25.62 -8.80 -46.40
CA LEU A 39 -26.35 -9.34 -45.26
C LEU A 39 -25.43 -10.19 -44.37
N VAL A 40 -24.61 -11.07 -44.97
CA VAL A 40 -23.60 -11.85 -44.24
C VAL A 40 -22.59 -10.94 -43.54
N LEU A 41 -22.11 -9.91 -44.23
CA LEU A 41 -21.15 -8.95 -43.65
C LEU A 41 -21.76 -8.16 -42.49
N ALA A 42 -23.03 -7.75 -42.60
CA ALA A 42 -23.74 -7.06 -41.53
C ALA A 42 -23.93 -7.96 -40.30
N ILE A 43 -24.27 -9.25 -40.49
CA ILE A 43 -24.37 -10.21 -39.39
C ILE A 43 -23.03 -10.37 -38.68
N ILE A 44 -21.93 -10.52 -39.45
CA ILE A 44 -20.58 -10.62 -38.88
C ILE A 44 -20.23 -9.34 -38.10
N GLY A 45 -20.56 -8.16 -38.63
CA GLY A 45 -20.33 -6.88 -37.96
C GLY A 45 -21.10 -6.74 -36.65
N ILE A 46 -22.38 -7.11 -36.64
CA ILE A 46 -23.22 -7.06 -35.43
C ILE A 46 -22.72 -8.08 -34.40
N ALA A 47 -22.38 -9.30 -34.81
CA ALA A 47 -21.81 -10.32 -33.92
C ALA A 47 -20.48 -9.85 -33.30
N ALA A 48 -19.61 -9.20 -34.09
CA ALA A 48 -18.37 -8.62 -33.60
C ALA A 48 -18.62 -7.50 -32.56
N LEU A 49 -19.58 -6.61 -32.80
CA LEU A 49 -19.96 -5.57 -31.84
C LEU A 49 -20.51 -6.16 -30.54
N PHE A 50 -21.31 -7.23 -30.62
CA PHE A 50 -21.79 -7.96 -29.43
C PHE A 50 -20.64 -8.59 -28.64
N LEU A 51 -19.68 -9.22 -29.31
CA LEU A 51 -18.50 -9.81 -28.66
C LEU A 51 -17.60 -8.76 -27.99
N ILE A 52 -17.47 -7.57 -28.58
CA ILE A 52 -16.76 -6.42 -27.98
C ILE A 52 -17.54 -5.90 -26.77
N GLY A 53 -18.86 -5.71 -26.89
CA GLY A 53 -19.71 -5.23 -25.80
C GLY A 53 -19.74 -6.18 -24.59
N MET A 54 -19.66 -7.49 -24.83
CA MET A 54 -19.51 -8.51 -23.78
C MET A 54 -18.08 -8.57 -23.19
N GLY A 55 -17.11 -7.91 -23.80
CA GLY A 55 -15.72 -7.91 -23.35
C GLY A 55 -14.97 -9.22 -23.61
N VAL A 56 -15.47 -10.08 -24.50
CA VAL A 56 -14.83 -11.33 -24.94
C VAL A 56 -13.76 -11.06 -25.98
N LEU A 57 -14.04 -10.14 -26.93
CA LEU A 57 -13.03 -9.61 -27.84
C LEU A 57 -12.45 -8.33 -27.21
N ARG A 58 -11.46 -8.49 -26.34
CA ARG A 58 -10.66 -7.34 -25.87
C ARG A 58 -9.67 -7.00 -26.96
N TYR A 59 -9.89 -5.88 -27.63
CA TYR A 59 -8.97 -5.37 -28.62
C TYR A 59 -7.68 -4.97 -27.90
N ASP A 60 -6.70 -5.85 -27.97
CA ASP A 60 -5.35 -5.56 -27.54
C ASP A 60 -4.82 -4.51 -28.52
N ILE A 61 -4.93 -3.23 -28.16
CA ILE A 61 -4.25 -2.13 -28.87
C ILE A 61 -2.77 -2.25 -28.49
N GLY A 62 -2.18 -3.37 -28.87
CA GLY A 62 -0.80 -3.71 -28.62
C GLY A 62 0.10 -2.93 -29.57
N SER A 63 1.17 -2.39 -28.98
CA SER A 63 2.46 -2.10 -29.63
C SER A 63 2.67 -0.79 -30.40
N LEU A 64 2.16 0.34 -29.90
CA LEU A 64 2.71 1.66 -30.30
C LEU A 64 3.24 2.51 -29.15
N HIS A 65 3.82 1.89 -28.12
CA HIS A 65 4.68 2.63 -27.20
C HIS A 65 5.98 1.89 -26.96
N LYS A 66 7.04 2.55 -27.42
CA LYS A 66 8.44 2.38 -27.05
C LYS A 66 8.52 1.96 -25.57
N SER A 67 9.09 0.78 -25.35
CA SER A 67 9.21 0.06 -24.09
C SER A 67 9.47 1.00 -22.91
N LEU A 68 8.49 1.11 -22.02
CA LEU A 68 8.78 1.49 -20.65
C LEU A 68 9.61 0.36 -20.08
N ASP A 69 10.87 0.64 -19.79
CA ASP A 69 11.80 -0.35 -19.25
C ASP A 69 11.50 -0.53 -17.76
N PHE A 70 10.57 -1.43 -17.49
CA PHE A 70 10.17 -1.81 -16.15
C PHE A 70 10.97 -3.01 -15.62
N SER A 71 11.99 -3.46 -16.36
CA SER A 71 12.83 -4.60 -15.96
C SER A 71 13.52 -4.41 -14.60
N VAL A 72 13.75 -3.16 -14.19
CA VAL A 72 14.27 -2.81 -12.85
C VAL A 72 13.39 -3.38 -11.72
N PHE A 73 12.09 -3.57 -11.96
CA PHE A 73 11.15 -4.11 -10.97
C PHE A 73 11.14 -5.65 -10.90
N ASP A 74 11.84 -6.34 -11.80
CA ASP A 74 11.94 -7.80 -11.77
C ASP A 74 12.91 -8.30 -10.67
N GLU A 75 13.88 -7.46 -10.28
CA GLU A 75 14.82 -7.76 -9.18
C GLU A 75 14.21 -7.49 -7.78
N ILE A 76 13.07 -6.81 -7.72
CA ILE A 76 12.43 -6.46 -6.45
C ILE A 76 11.57 -7.64 -5.96
N ASP A 77 11.74 -8.00 -4.69
CA ASP A 77 11.00 -9.09 -4.04
C ASP A 77 9.48 -8.82 -3.89
N ASP A 78 9.09 -7.54 -3.83
CA ASP A 78 7.69 -7.10 -3.82
C ASP A 78 6.95 -7.51 -5.09
N ALA A 79 5.65 -7.77 -5.00
CA ALA A 79 4.82 -7.93 -6.19
C ALA A 79 4.39 -6.55 -6.72
N ILE A 80 4.75 -6.27 -7.97
CA ILE A 80 4.55 -4.96 -8.62
C ILE A 80 3.67 -5.14 -9.86
N VAL A 81 2.67 -4.26 -9.99
CA VAL A 81 1.75 -4.23 -11.13
C VAL A 81 1.50 -2.80 -11.59
N ILE A 82 1.44 -2.61 -12.89
CA ILE A 82 1.01 -1.36 -13.51
C ILE A 82 -0.28 -1.63 -14.26
N SER A 83 -1.36 -0.98 -13.84
CA SER A 83 -2.67 -1.10 -14.46
C SER A 83 -3.21 0.24 -14.97
N ASP A 84 -4.27 0.24 -15.78
CA ASP A 84 -5.13 1.42 -15.91
C ASP A 84 -6.18 1.47 -14.78
N LEU A 85 -7.08 2.45 -14.88
CA LEU A 85 -8.26 2.59 -14.03
C LEU A 85 -9.28 1.45 -14.22
N SER A 86 -9.29 0.77 -15.37
CA SER A 86 -10.17 -0.39 -15.62
C SER A 86 -9.68 -1.67 -14.93
N GLY A 87 -8.41 -1.67 -14.50
CA GLY A 87 -7.74 -2.82 -13.90
C GLY A 87 -7.05 -3.73 -14.91
N PHE A 88 -6.91 -3.26 -16.16
CA PHE A 88 -6.12 -3.91 -17.18
C PHE A 88 -4.63 -3.78 -16.85
N VAL A 89 -3.93 -4.90 -16.83
CA VAL A 89 -2.51 -4.98 -16.45
C VAL A 89 -1.65 -4.74 -17.69
N TYR A 90 -0.86 -3.66 -17.68
CA TYR A 90 0.12 -3.35 -18.72
C TYR A 90 1.49 -3.99 -18.43
N TYR A 91 1.83 -4.11 -17.15
CA TYR A 91 3.07 -4.71 -16.70
C TYR A 91 2.85 -5.36 -15.35
N SER A 92 3.50 -6.51 -15.15
CA SER A 92 3.62 -7.19 -13.87
C SER A 92 4.99 -7.83 -13.76
N ASN A 93 5.59 -7.76 -12.59
CA ASN A 93 6.86 -8.43 -12.35
C ASN A 93 6.66 -9.93 -12.11
N GLN A 94 7.77 -10.68 -12.07
CA GLN A 94 7.73 -12.13 -11.88
C GLN A 94 7.06 -12.53 -10.55
N ASN A 95 7.21 -11.73 -9.50
CA ASN A 95 6.65 -12.05 -8.18
C ASN A 95 5.12 -11.91 -8.15
N TYR A 96 4.54 -10.98 -8.91
CA TYR A 96 3.09 -10.90 -9.04
C TYR A 96 2.47 -12.17 -9.64
N GLN A 97 3.14 -12.79 -10.62
CA GLN A 97 2.67 -14.02 -11.25
C GLN A 97 2.72 -15.24 -10.31
N LYS A 98 3.52 -15.16 -9.24
CA LYS A 98 3.65 -16.19 -8.21
C LYS A 98 2.58 -16.09 -7.12
N ILE A 99 1.70 -15.09 -7.16
CA ILE A 99 0.57 -14.97 -6.23
C ILE A 99 -0.40 -16.13 -6.46
N PHE A 100 -0.86 -16.82 -5.40
CA PHE A 100 -1.71 -18.00 -5.54
C PHE A 100 -3.04 -17.74 -6.25
N THR A 101 -3.52 -16.49 -6.22
CA THR A 101 -4.74 -16.09 -6.92
C THR A 101 -4.52 -15.52 -8.32
N TYR A 102 -3.29 -15.55 -8.82
CA TYR A 102 -2.97 -15.02 -10.13
C TYR A 102 -3.73 -15.78 -11.23
N LYS A 103 -4.35 -15.02 -12.13
CA LYS A 103 -5.05 -15.51 -13.32
C LYS A 103 -4.64 -14.62 -14.50
N PRO A 104 -4.10 -15.19 -15.60
CA PRO A 104 -3.52 -14.39 -16.69
C PRO A 104 -4.48 -13.37 -17.32
N GLU A 105 -5.76 -13.72 -17.41
CA GLU A 105 -6.80 -12.89 -18.06
C GLU A 105 -7.58 -12.03 -17.08
N ALA A 106 -7.30 -12.14 -15.78
CA ALA A 106 -8.03 -11.41 -14.75
C ALA A 106 -7.50 -9.98 -14.57
N SER A 107 -8.39 -9.09 -14.12
CA SER A 107 -7.97 -7.75 -13.71
C SER A 107 -7.09 -7.80 -12.46
N CYS A 108 -6.24 -6.79 -12.27
CA CYS A 108 -5.47 -6.66 -11.02
C CYS A 108 -6.37 -6.62 -9.79
N TYR A 109 -7.54 -5.98 -9.92
CA TYR A 109 -8.54 -5.94 -8.87
C TYR A 109 -9.06 -7.32 -8.50
N ALA A 110 -9.30 -8.21 -9.46
CA ALA A 110 -9.80 -9.55 -9.18
C ALA A 110 -8.76 -10.38 -8.41
N VAL A 111 -7.48 -10.32 -8.83
CA VAL A 111 -6.39 -11.02 -8.14
C VAL A 111 -6.25 -10.54 -6.69
N ILE A 112 -6.33 -9.23 -6.46
CA ILE A 112 -6.25 -8.65 -5.11
C ILE A 112 -7.53 -8.91 -4.31
N ALA A 113 -8.71 -8.86 -4.92
CA ALA A 113 -10.00 -9.04 -4.23
C ALA A 113 -10.20 -10.47 -3.71
N ASP A 114 -9.70 -11.45 -4.45
CA ASP A 114 -9.76 -12.86 -4.09
C ASP A 114 -8.77 -13.21 -2.95
N LEU A 115 -7.88 -12.29 -2.55
CA LEU A 115 -7.09 -12.47 -1.32
C LEU A 115 -8.01 -12.44 -0.09
N PRO A 116 -7.79 -13.31 0.91
CA PRO A 116 -8.64 -13.40 2.08
C PRO A 116 -8.65 -12.07 2.85
N GLY A 117 -9.84 -11.50 3.07
CA GLY A 117 -10.01 -10.24 3.81
C GLY A 117 -9.65 -8.97 3.03
N ALA A 118 -9.22 -9.06 1.77
CA ALA A 118 -8.73 -7.92 1.00
C ALA A 118 -9.85 -7.07 0.36
N SER A 119 -11.07 -7.58 0.24
CA SER A 119 -12.12 -6.95 -0.57
C SER A 119 -12.52 -5.55 -0.07
N ALA A 120 -12.66 -5.36 1.25
CA ALA A 120 -13.01 -4.06 1.83
C ALA A 120 -11.85 -3.04 1.72
N LEU A 121 -10.62 -3.53 1.90
CA LEU A 121 -9.39 -2.77 1.73
C LEU A 121 -9.23 -2.30 0.28
N LEU A 122 -9.41 -3.21 -0.67
CA LEU A 122 -9.32 -2.94 -2.10
C LEU A 122 -10.32 -1.87 -2.53
N TYR A 123 -11.54 -1.90 -1.99
CA TYR A 123 -12.53 -0.86 -2.27
C TYR A 123 -12.01 0.54 -1.89
N ARG A 124 -11.42 0.69 -0.69
CA ARG A 124 -10.85 1.98 -0.23
C ARG A 124 -9.68 2.42 -1.11
N LEU A 125 -8.74 1.51 -1.41
CA LEU A 125 -7.63 1.81 -2.32
C LEU A 125 -8.12 2.24 -3.70
N LYS A 126 -9.15 1.56 -4.23
CA LYS A 126 -9.74 1.90 -5.53
C LYS A 126 -10.37 3.29 -5.52
N VAL A 127 -11.13 3.62 -4.48
CA VAL A 127 -11.73 4.96 -4.32
C VAL A 127 -10.64 6.04 -4.26
N ALA A 128 -9.57 5.82 -3.50
CA ALA A 128 -8.44 6.75 -3.44
C ALA A 128 -7.76 6.92 -4.80
N ALA A 129 -7.49 5.82 -5.51
CA ALA A 129 -6.90 5.83 -6.83
C ALA A 129 -7.74 6.61 -7.86
N PHE A 130 -9.07 6.44 -7.84
CA PHE A 130 -9.98 7.21 -8.70
C PHE A 130 -9.94 8.72 -8.42
N ASN A 131 -9.74 9.10 -7.15
CA ASN A 131 -9.56 10.49 -6.74
C ASN A 131 -8.14 11.03 -7.03
N ASN A 132 -7.28 10.26 -7.70
CA ASN A 132 -5.85 10.55 -7.93
C ASN A 132 -5.07 10.74 -6.63
N LEU A 133 -5.46 10.03 -5.57
CA LEU A 133 -4.74 10.00 -4.30
C LEU A 133 -3.98 8.68 -4.18
N SER A 134 -2.76 8.77 -3.64
CA SER A 134 -2.02 7.59 -3.21
C SER A 134 -2.61 7.08 -1.90
N ALA A 135 -2.77 5.77 -1.80
CA ALA A 135 -3.25 5.12 -0.58
C ALA A 135 -2.50 3.83 -0.33
N GLN A 136 -2.41 3.45 0.94
CA GLN A 136 -1.81 2.20 1.37
C GLN A 136 -2.62 1.62 2.51
N GLU A 137 -2.71 0.30 2.54
CA GLU A 137 -3.47 -0.42 3.53
C GLU A 137 -2.75 -1.72 3.87
N THR A 138 -2.86 -2.11 5.14
CA THR A 138 -2.22 -3.30 5.68
C THR A 138 -3.22 -4.45 5.73
N LEU A 139 -2.79 -5.62 5.25
CA LEU A 139 -3.57 -6.85 5.24
C LEU A 139 -2.84 -7.93 6.01
N LYS A 140 -3.54 -8.56 6.96
CA LYS A 140 -3.06 -9.72 7.71
C LYS A 140 -3.59 -10.99 7.06
N ILE A 141 -2.71 -11.93 6.73
CA ILE A 141 -3.10 -13.21 6.13
C ILE A 141 -2.44 -14.36 6.91
N ASP A 142 -3.19 -15.44 7.12
CA ASP A 142 -2.73 -16.62 7.87
C ASP A 142 -1.73 -17.51 7.09
N ARG A 143 -1.35 -17.10 5.88
CA ARG A 143 -0.39 -17.78 5.00
C ARG A 143 0.24 -16.77 4.05
N SER A 144 1.41 -17.10 3.52
CA SER A 144 2.01 -16.32 2.45
C SER A 144 1.14 -16.30 1.18
N ILE A 145 1.13 -15.17 0.47
CA ILE A 145 0.42 -15.03 -0.82
C ILE A 145 1.15 -15.72 -1.98
N PHE A 146 2.41 -16.10 -1.80
CA PHE A 146 3.23 -16.69 -2.86
C PHE A 146 3.15 -18.22 -2.84
N ILE A 147 2.90 -18.83 -4.01
CA ILE A 147 2.65 -20.29 -4.18
C ILE A 147 3.79 -21.16 -3.63
N HIS A 148 5.03 -20.66 -3.66
CA HIS A 148 6.22 -21.42 -3.25
C HIS A 148 6.69 -21.14 -1.82
N SER A 149 5.98 -20.32 -1.06
CA SER A 149 6.34 -20.09 0.34
C SER A 149 5.73 -21.18 1.23
N ILE A 150 6.59 -21.98 1.85
CA ILE A 150 6.24 -23.09 2.76
C ILE A 150 5.87 -22.55 4.16
N GLN A 151 6.02 -21.25 4.40
CA GLN A 151 5.72 -20.62 5.69
C GLN A 151 4.21 -20.53 5.92
N LYS A 152 3.71 -21.40 6.81
CA LYS A 152 2.36 -21.36 7.40
C LYS A 152 2.26 -20.36 8.56
N ASN A 153 3.04 -19.29 8.52
CA ASN A 153 2.99 -18.25 9.54
C ASN A 153 2.04 -17.15 9.09
N ILE A 154 1.53 -16.41 10.07
CA ILE A 154 0.82 -15.16 9.84
C ILE A 154 1.80 -14.18 9.18
N VAL A 155 1.40 -13.62 8.04
CA VAL A 155 2.20 -12.66 7.28
C VAL A 155 1.43 -11.36 7.16
N TRP A 156 2.14 -10.25 7.32
CA TRP A 156 1.61 -8.90 7.14
C TRP A 156 2.03 -8.36 5.77
N TYR A 157 1.04 -7.95 4.98
CA TYR A 157 1.26 -7.37 3.66
C TYR A 157 0.84 -5.90 3.65
N ASN A 158 1.67 -5.03 3.06
CA ASN A 158 1.29 -3.67 2.73
C ASN A 158 0.90 -3.60 1.25
N ILE A 159 -0.35 -3.26 0.98
CA ILE A 159 -0.87 -3.07 -0.37
C ILE A 159 -1.01 -1.57 -0.60
N SER A 160 -0.30 -1.07 -1.59
CA SER A 160 -0.31 0.36 -1.93
C SER A 160 -0.69 0.58 -3.38
N VAL A 161 -1.37 1.69 -3.63
CA VAL A 161 -1.72 2.19 -4.95
C VAL A 161 -1.25 3.62 -5.10
N GLN A 162 -0.58 3.91 -6.21
CA GLN A 162 -0.11 5.24 -6.56
C GLN A 162 -0.52 5.57 -7.99
N PRO A 163 -1.36 6.60 -8.21
CA PRO A 163 -1.70 7.05 -9.55
C PRO A 163 -0.50 7.76 -10.18
N ILE A 164 -0.10 7.31 -11.36
CA ILE A 164 0.99 7.86 -12.15
C ILE A 164 0.45 8.39 -13.48
N LEU A 165 0.87 9.59 -13.86
CA LEU A 165 0.47 10.21 -15.12
C LEU A 165 1.64 10.13 -16.10
N GLN A 166 1.47 9.37 -17.18
CA GLN A 166 2.51 9.19 -18.19
C GLN A 166 1.95 9.35 -19.60
N TRP A 167 2.59 10.19 -20.42
CA TRP A 167 2.16 10.50 -21.78
C TRP A 167 0.66 10.81 -21.93
N LYS A 168 0.11 11.61 -20.99
CA LYS A 168 -1.31 11.98 -20.92
C LYS A 168 -2.28 10.82 -20.64
N LYS A 169 -1.79 9.61 -20.36
CA LYS A 169 -2.58 8.49 -19.83
C LYS A 169 -2.34 8.34 -18.33
N LYS A 170 -3.39 7.93 -17.62
CA LYS A 170 -3.35 7.63 -16.19
C LYS A 170 -3.12 6.15 -16.00
N PHE A 171 -2.10 5.82 -15.21
CA PHE A 171 -1.77 4.47 -14.78
C PHE A 171 -1.86 4.40 -13.26
N LEU A 172 -2.00 3.19 -12.75
CA LEU A 172 -1.97 2.86 -11.34
C LEU A 172 -0.77 1.96 -11.11
N PHE A 173 0.14 2.41 -10.26
CA PHE A 173 1.22 1.60 -9.74
C PHE A 173 0.73 0.92 -8.47
N TRP A 174 0.68 -0.40 -8.51
CA TRP A 174 0.33 -1.25 -7.37
C TRP A 174 1.59 -1.92 -6.86
N ARG A 175 1.75 -1.92 -5.54
CA ARG A 175 2.81 -2.66 -4.85
C ARG A 175 2.25 -3.43 -3.68
N ILE A 176 2.57 -4.72 -3.61
CA ILE A 176 2.28 -5.60 -2.49
C ILE A 176 3.62 -6.02 -1.90
N ALA A 177 3.91 -5.52 -0.70
CA ALA A 177 5.16 -5.76 0.00
C ALA A 177 4.91 -6.57 1.27
N ASP A 178 5.81 -7.50 1.59
CA ASP A 178 5.82 -8.17 2.89
C ASP A 178 6.43 -7.24 3.94
N ILE A 179 5.66 -6.95 4.99
CA ILE A 179 6.08 -6.07 6.09
C ILE A 179 6.16 -6.83 7.43
N SER A 180 6.19 -8.16 7.39
CA SER A 180 6.22 -9.00 8.60
C SER A 180 7.43 -8.67 9.48
N HIS A 181 8.60 -8.46 8.89
CA HIS A 181 9.80 -8.03 9.62
C HIS A 181 9.65 -6.66 10.31
N LEU A 182 8.89 -5.74 9.72
CA LEU A 182 8.68 -4.42 10.30
C LEU A 182 7.77 -4.50 11.53
N GLU A 183 6.74 -5.35 11.50
CA GLU A 183 5.87 -5.56 12.65
C GLU A 183 6.53 -6.39 13.76
N GLU A 184 7.36 -7.38 13.43
CA GLU A 184 8.22 -8.07 14.42
C GLU A 184 9.14 -7.08 15.16
N CYS A 185 9.75 -6.13 14.43
CA CYS A 185 10.52 -5.06 15.03
C CYS A 185 9.67 -4.13 15.91
N ARG A 186 8.43 -3.81 15.50
CA ARG A 186 7.52 -2.97 16.28
C ARG A 186 7.09 -3.63 17.59
N GLU A 187 6.76 -4.91 17.55
CA GLU A 187 6.43 -5.69 18.76
C GLU A 187 7.63 -5.76 19.70
N THR A 188 8.82 -6.03 19.17
CA THR A 188 10.06 -6.09 19.95
C THR A 188 10.39 -4.74 20.58
N PHE A 189 10.23 -3.63 19.86
CA PHE A 189 10.47 -2.29 20.40
C PHE A 189 9.47 -1.92 21.52
N CYS A 190 8.20 -2.31 21.36
CA CYS A 190 7.18 -2.10 22.38
C CYS A 190 7.48 -2.90 23.66
N LEU A 191 7.87 -4.17 23.51
CA LEU A 191 8.26 -5.03 24.63
C LEU A 191 9.51 -4.49 25.33
N ASN A 192 10.54 -4.10 24.59
CA ASN A 192 11.77 -3.51 25.15
C ASN A 192 11.48 -2.20 25.90
N LEU A 193 10.55 -1.37 25.41
CA LEU A 193 10.12 -0.17 26.14
C LEU A 193 9.37 -0.51 27.42
N GLN A 194 8.47 -1.50 27.41
CA GLN A 194 7.77 -1.95 28.61
C GLN A 194 8.73 -2.54 29.64
N GLU A 195 9.73 -3.30 29.20
CA GLU A 195 10.78 -3.84 30.07
C GLU A 195 11.65 -2.73 30.66
N ALA A 196 12.03 -1.73 29.86
CA ALA A 196 12.76 -0.55 30.35
C ALA A 196 11.94 0.28 31.37
N ILE A 197 10.64 0.46 31.15
CA ILE A 197 9.75 1.17 32.09
C ILE A 197 9.61 0.37 33.38
N ASN A 198 9.39 -0.95 33.31
CA ASN A 198 9.33 -1.80 34.49
C ASN A 198 10.64 -1.77 35.29
N HIS A 199 11.79 -1.73 34.61
CA HIS A 199 13.09 -1.54 35.25
C HIS A 199 13.23 -0.16 35.91
N LEU A 200 12.70 0.90 35.31
CA LEU A 200 12.71 2.25 35.88
C LEU A 200 11.77 2.38 37.09
N ASP A 201 10.62 1.73 37.08
CA ASP A 201 9.67 1.74 38.19
C ASP A 201 10.19 0.98 39.43
N GLN A 202 11.02 -0.04 39.22
CA GLN A 202 11.64 -0.83 40.29
C GLN A 202 13.05 -0.34 40.69
N ALA A 203 13.59 0.69 40.04
CA ALA A 203 14.91 1.21 40.36
C ALA A 203 14.91 1.84 41.77
N PRO A 204 15.94 1.61 42.61
CA PRO A 204 16.04 2.21 43.95
C PRO A 204 16.35 3.72 43.94
N VAL A 205 16.15 4.38 42.80
CA VAL A 205 16.52 5.77 42.51
C VAL A 205 15.28 6.49 41.97
N GLY A 206 15.01 7.69 42.46
CA GLY A 206 13.91 8.50 41.97
C GLY A 206 14.21 9.02 40.57
N PHE A 207 13.36 8.68 39.61
CA PHE A 207 13.48 9.11 38.22
C PHE A 207 12.33 10.03 37.85
N LEU A 208 12.65 11.17 37.25
CA LEU A 208 11.65 12.06 36.69
C LEU A 208 12.11 12.61 35.32
N SER A 209 11.15 12.84 34.44
CA SER A 209 11.38 13.41 33.12
C SER A 209 10.56 14.68 32.97
N VAL A 210 11.21 15.74 32.48
CA VAL A 210 10.64 17.08 32.35
C VAL A 210 10.75 17.54 30.90
N ASN A 211 9.70 18.18 30.39
CA ASN A 211 9.76 18.81 29.08
C ASN A 211 10.56 20.14 29.14
N ALA A 212 10.83 20.72 27.97
CA ALA A 212 11.55 21.99 27.86
C ALA A 212 10.90 23.18 28.61
N GLN A 213 9.61 23.07 28.96
CA GLN A 213 8.84 24.08 29.68
C GLN A 213 8.85 23.86 31.20
N GLY A 214 9.59 22.88 31.72
CA GLY A 214 9.65 22.60 33.16
C GLY A 214 8.48 21.77 33.69
N VAL A 215 7.64 21.21 32.82
CA VAL A 215 6.50 20.35 33.21
C VAL A 215 6.94 18.89 33.30
N ILE A 216 6.59 18.23 34.41
CA ILE A 216 6.89 16.81 34.60
C ILE A 216 6.00 15.99 33.68
N ILE A 217 6.64 15.19 32.81
CA ILE A 217 5.97 14.30 31.85
C ILE A 217 5.96 12.84 32.31
N TYR A 218 6.86 12.46 33.22
CA TYR A 218 6.92 11.13 33.80
C TYR A 218 7.65 11.17 35.16
N ALA A 219 7.21 10.35 36.10
CA ALA A 219 7.89 10.10 37.37
C ALA A 219 7.69 8.63 37.76
N ASN A 220 8.73 7.98 38.29
CA ASN A 220 8.64 6.59 38.73
C ASN A 220 8.03 6.46 40.14
N ALA A 221 7.69 5.22 40.52
CA ALA A 221 7.09 4.89 41.82
C ALA A 221 7.92 5.39 43.02
N VAL A 222 9.24 5.23 42.97
CA VAL A 222 10.15 5.64 44.06
C VAL A 222 10.17 7.16 44.24
N PHE A 223 10.18 7.94 43.16
CA PHE A 223 10.09 9.40 43.25
C PHE A 223 8.72 9.84 43.80
N ALA A 224 7.64 9.22 43.32
CA ALA A 224 6.30 9.52 43.81
C ALA A 224 6.15 9.24 45.32
N GLU A 225 6.74 8.15 45.82
CA GLU A 225 6.77 7.83 47.25
C GLU A 225 7.52 8.90 48.06
N TRP A 226 8.70 9.33 47.60
CA TRP A 226 9.50 10.36 48.30
C TRP A 226 8.79 11.71 48.42
N PHE A 227 8.01 12.07 47.41
CA PHE A 227 7.30 13.36 47.36
C PHE A 227 5.81 13.23 47.66
N SER A 228 5.35 12.05 48.12
CA SER A 228 3.95 11.75 48.43
C SER A 228 2.97 12.12 47.28
N ILE A 229 3.39 11.86 46.04
CA ILE A 229 2.59 12.09 44.84
C ILE A 229 1.73 10.86 44.60
N ASP A 230 0.42 11.07 44.43
CA ASP A 230 -0.48 10.00 44.02
C ASP A 230 -0.38 9.76 42.51
N LEU A 231 0.36 8.72 42.12
CA LEU A 231 0.52 8.29 40.73
C LEU A 231 -0.81 7.92 40.06
N ALA A 232 -1.82 7.50 40.82
CA ALA A 232 -3.13 7.16 40.27
C ALA A 232 -3.90 8.38 39.75
N ASN A 233 -3.58 9.57 40.27
CA ASN A 233 -4.18 10.84 39.88
C ASN A 233 -3.24 11.75 39.08
N PHE A 234 -2.05 11.25 38.74
CA PHE A 234 -1.04 12.02 38.01
C PHE A 234 -1.47 12.27 36.57
N THR A 235 -1.67 13.54 36.21
CA THR A 235 -1.84 13.96 34.82
C THR A 235 -0.70 14.87 34.36
N VAL A 236 -0.25 14.65 33.13
CA VAL A 236 0.82 15.44 32.51
C VAL A 236 0.42 16.92 32.50
N GLY A 237 1.19 17.77 33.18
CA GLY A 237 0.85 19.20 33.35
C GLY A 237 0.49 19.64 34.76
N GLN A 238 0.18 18.72 35.69
CA GLN A 238 -0.22 19.10 37.05
C GLN A 238 0.90 19.66 37.90
N TYR A 239 2.13 19.19 37.68
CA TYR A 239 3.27 19.57 38.50
C TYR A 239 4.40 20.18 37.66
N SER A 240 4.88 21.33 38.11
CA SER A 240 6.08 21.97 37.57
C SER A 240 7.30 21.54 38.38
N PHE A 241 8.42 21.31 37.68
CA PHE A 241 9.69 20.96 38.28
C PHE A 241 10.19 22.06 39.24
N ASP A 242 9.92 23.33 38.93
CA ASP A 242 10.36 24.46 39.76
C ASP A 242 9.72 24.44 41.16
N GLN A 243 8.50 23.92 41.26
CA GLN A 243 7.79 23.78 42.54
C GLN A 243 8.45 22.72 43.44
N PHE A 244 9.03 21.66 42.86
CA PHE A 244 9.75 20.64 43.60
C PHE A 244 11.16 21.07 43.98
N LEU A 245 11.82 21.88 43.16
CA LEU A 245 13.17 22.39 43.41
C LEU A 245 13.22 23.21 44.71
N MET A 246 12.18 24.02 44.98
CA MET A 246 12.04 24.76 46.25
C MET A 246 11.84 23.85 47.47
N LEU A 247 11.17 22.70 47.30
CA LEU A 247 10.98 21.70 48.37
C LEU A 247 12.25 20.89 48.65
N LEU A 248 13.08 20.69 47.62
CA LEU A 248 14.33 19.94 47.67
C LEU A 248 15.44 20.67 48.43
N GLU A 249 15.47 22.01 48.39
CA GLU A 249 16.43 22.82 49.16
C GLU A 249 16.29 22.63 50.69
N LEU A 250 15.17 22.08 51.16
CA LEU A 250 14.87 21.89 52.59
C LEU A 250 15.11 20.46 53.10
N ILE A 251 15.27 19.46 52.22
CA ILE A 251 15.12 18.03 52.61
C ILE A 251 16.33 17.16 52.24
N VAL A 252 17.27 17.60 51.39
CA VAL A 252 18.17 16.66 50.69
C VAL A 252 19.68 16.86 50.94
N TYR A 253 20.32 15.87 51.57
CA TYR A 253 21.77 15.60 51.50
C TYR A 253 22.06 14.52 50.44
N GLY A 254 21.77 14.80 49.16
CA GLY A 254 21.86 13.82 48.07
C GLY A 254 22.47 14.41 46.80
N VAL A 255 22.90 13.55 45.87
CA VAL A 255 23.49 13.96 44.59
C VAL A 255 22.43 13.92 43.50
N ILE A 256 22.20 15.05 42.84
CA ILE A 256 21.28 15.18 41.71
C ILE A 256 22.10 15.11 40.43
N PHE A 257 21.80 14.15 39.56
CA PHE A 257 22.39 14.06 38.23
C PHE A 257 21.35 14.49 37.18
N VAL A 258 21.67 15.54 36.43
CA VAL A 258 20.81 16.06 35.35
C VAL A 258 21.39 15.63 34.00
N TYR A 259 20.63 14.86 33.23
CA TYR A 259 21.01 14.38 31.91
C TYR A 259 20.09 14.98 30.83
N LYS A 260 20.67 15.74 29.89
CA LYS A 260 19.93 16.26 28.75
C LYS A 260 20.03 15.27 27.59
N VAL A 261 18.94 14.55 27.31
CA VAL A 261 18.95 13.45 26.32
C VAL A 261 18.54 13.92 24.91
N THR A 262 17.85 15.06 24.76
CA THR A 262 17.56 15.69 23.45
C THR A 262 17.25 17.19 23.60
N ASN A 263 17.04 17.92 22.50
CA ASN A 263 16.63 19.35 22.53
C ASN A 263 15.25 19.63 23.14
N ILE A 264 14.45 18.58 23.45
CA ILE A 264 13.04 18.73 23.84
C ILE A 264 12.76 18.15 25.25
N THR A 265 13.61 17.24 25.74
CA THR A 265 13.37 16.52 27.01
C THR A 265 14.62 16.50 27.89
N ILE A 266 14.45 16.88 29.16
CA ILE A 266 15.48 16.84 30.20
C ILE A 266 15.13 15.69 31.15
N GLN A 267 16.05 14.73 31.32
CA GLN A 267 15.91 13.64 32.27
C GLN A 267 16.71 13.98 33.53
N ILE A 268 16.09 13.83 34.70
CA ILE A 268 16.72 14.14 35.99
C ILE A 268 16.70 12.88 36.84
N VAL A 269 17.90 12.45 37.23
CA VAL A 269 18.12 11.27 38.06
C VAL A 269 18.47 11.77 39.46
N LEU A 270 17.59 11.51 40.43
CA LEU A 270 17.82 11.86 41.84
C LEU A 270 18.30 10.64 42.61
N HIS A 271 19.59 10.64 42.97
CA HIS A 271 20.16 9.65 43.86
C HIS A 271 20.12 10.16 45.31
N LEU A 272 19.04 9.84 46.03
CA LEU A 272 18.89 10.13 47.45
C LEU A 272 19.50 9.00 48.28
N THR A 273 20.68 9.23 48.85
CA THR A 273 21.25 8.31 49.83
C THR A 273 20.59 8.60 51.18
N ARG A 274 19.74 7.69 51.66
CA ARG A 274 19.07 7.81 52.96
C ARG A 274 20.11 7.72 54.08
N PHE A 275 20.66 8.85 54.53
CA PHE A 275 21.33 8.89 55.83
C PHE A 275 20.25 8.88 56.90
N LEU A 276 19.98 7.69 57.45
CA LEU A 276 19.39 7.55 58.77
C LEU A 276 20.41 8.14 59.77
N CYS A 277 20.28 9.42 60.09
CA CYS A 277 20.75 9.90 61.39
C CYS A 277 19.71 9.47 62.43
N PHE A 278 20.20 8.78 63.46
CA PHE A 278 19.47 8.34 64.65
C PHE A 278 18.59 9.41 65.28
#